data_AF-A0A518LMC4-F1
#
_entry.id   AF-A0A518LMC4-F1
#
_cell.length_a   1.000
_cell.length_b   1.000
_cell.length_c   1.000
_cell.angle_alpha   90.00
_cell.angle_beta   90.00
_cell.angle_gamma   90.00
#
_symmetry.space_group_name_H-M   'P 1'
#
loop_
_entity.id
_entity.type
_entity.pdbx_description
1 polymer ?
#
loop_
_entity_poly.entity_id
_entity_poly.type
_entity_poly.pdbx_seq_one_letter_code
_entity_poly.pdbx_strand_id
1 'polypeptide(L)'
;MFKRWLYPELRGFRLAHNRNAALRRAIQSSRATKAWMRLLFLVCALTLFAQFVWPGFNSLWYDRLGNTLLLCAFGSLSLPFFPACRREVRAHLRLELLQLRRCPDCFYDLRATELPRCPECGLALSGVTPGDAETR
;
A
#
# COMPACT_ATOMS: atom_id res chain seq x y z
N MET A 1 3.12 16.79 -2.64
CA MET A 1 4.44 16.44 -2.08
C MET A 1 4.45 15.12 -1.28
N PHE A 2 3.43 14.83 -0.46
CA PHE A 2 3.35 13.65 0.43
C PHE A 2 3.56 12.27 -0.23
N LYS A 3 3.13 12.09 -1.49
CA LYS A 3 3.23 10.80 -2.22
C LYS A 3 4.66 10.30 -2.43
N ARG A 4 5.65 11.19 -2.48
CA ARG A 4 7.08 10.82 -2.64
C ARG A 4 7.68 10.18 -1.38
N TRP A 5 7.12 10.49 -0.20
CA TRP A 5 7.56 9.93 1.07
C TRP A 5 6.90 8.59 1.35
N LEU A 6 5.63 8.43 0.96
CA LEU A 6 4.90 7.20 1.18
C LEU A 6 5.41 6.03 0.31
N TYR A 7 5.96 6.33 -0.88
CA TYR A 7 6.38 5.33 -1.87
C TYR A 7 7.71 5.72 -2.53
N PRO A 8 8.86 5.54 -1.84
CA PRO A 8 10.19 5.86 -2.38
C PRO A 8 10.50 5.08 -3.67
N GLU A 9 9.93 3.90 -3.79
CA GLU A 9 9.80 3.00 -4.94
C GLU A 9 9.61 3.72 -6.29
N LEU A 10 8.80 4.80 -6.31
CA LEU A 10 8.36 5.44 -7.56
C LEU A 10 9.40 6.39 -8.18
N ARG A 11 10.60 6.55 -7.59
CA ARG A 11 11.64 7.46 -8.11
C ARG A 11 12.31 6.97 -9.40
N GLY A 12 12.27 5.67 -9.72
CA GLY A 12 12.99 5.08 -10.85
C GLY A 12 12.35 5.23 -12.25
N PHE A 13 11.11 5.70 -12.37
CA PHE A 13 10.42 5.79 -13.67
C PHE A 13 10.84 7.04 -14.48
N ARG A 14 11.93 6.96 -15.26
CA ARG A 14 12.42 8.07 -16.13
C ARG A 14 11.77 8.22 -17.51
N LEU A 15 11.20 7.17 -18.13
CA LEU A 15 10.69 7.25 -19.51
C LEU A 15 9.20 7.65 -19.59
N ALA A 16 8.92 8.90 -20.00
CA ALA A 16 7.59 9.53 -19.97
C ALA A 16 6.48 8.80 -20.74
N HIS A 17 6.81 8.04 -21.80
CA HIS A 17 5.80 7.43 -22.68
C HIS A 17 5.18 6.15 -22.10
N ASN A 18 6.00 5.21 -21.60
CA ASN A 18 5.51 4.02 -20.89
C ASN A 18 5.01 4.34 -19.47
N ARG A 19 5.45 5.47 -18.92
CA ARG A 19 4.99 5.96 -17.62
C ARG A 19 3.48 6.23 -17.62
N ASN A 20 2.91 6.74 -18.72
CA ASN A 20 1.48 7.06 -18.81
C ASN A 20 0.59 5.82 -18.93
N ALA A 21 1.01 4.79 -19.68
CA ALA A 21 0.24 3.55 -19.80
C ALA A 21 0.27 2.74 -18.50
N ALA A 22 1.46 2.62 -17.87
CA ALA A 22 1.60 2.03 -16.54
C ALA A 22 0.84 2.85 -15.49
N LEU A 23 0.89 4.19 -15.54
CA LEU A 23 0.07 5.04 -14.66
C LEU A 23 -1.41 4.82 -14.89
N ARG A 24 -1.90 4.64 -16.12
CA ARG A 24 -3.34 4.42 -16.35
C ARG A 24 -3.81 3.10 -15.77
N ARG A 25 -3.05 2.01 -15.94
CA ARG A 25 -3.38 0.70 -15.34
C ARG A 25 -3.27 0.72 -13.83
N ALA A 26 -2.18 1.29 -13.28
CA ALA A 26 -2.05 1.53 -11.85
C ALA A 26 -3.13 2.47 -11.32
N ILE A 27 -3.59 3.46 -12.09
CA ILE A 27 -4.70 4.35 -11.73
C ILE A 27 -6.03 3.59 -11.74
N GLN A 28 -6.26 2.68 -12.68
CA GLN A 28 -7.49 1.88 -12.76
C GLN A 28 -7.56 0.81 -11.67
N SER A 29 -6.50 0.02 -11.45
CA SER A 29 -6.40 -0.87 -10.29
C SER A 29 -6.43 -0.07 -8.98
N SER A 30 -5.92 1.17 -9.01
CA SER A 30 -6.09 2.08 -7.90
C SER A 30 -7.52 2.55 -7.69
N ARG A 31 -8.48 2.45 -8.63
CA ARG A 31 -9.84 2.95 -8.37
C ARG A 31 -10.57 2.07 -7.36
N ALA A 32 -10.49 0.75 -7.54
CA ALA A 32 -11.07 -0.21 -6.60
C ALA A 32 -10.35 -0.17 -5.25
N THR A 33 -9.01 -0.14 -5.26
CA THR A 33 -8.24 -0.02 -4.01
C THR A 33 -8.35 1.37 -3.39
N LYS A 34 -8.55 2.46 -4.16
CA LYS A 34 -8.87 3.80 -3.61
C LYS A 34 -10.25 3.83 -3.02
N ALA A 35 -11.24 3.16 -3.60
CA ALA A 35 -12.58 3.07 -3.00
C ALA A 35 -12.50 2.34 -1.66
N TRP A 36 -11.81 1.20 -1.62
CA TRP A 36 -11.55 0.45 -0.38
C TRP A 36 -10.73 1.25 0.64
N MET A 37 -9.64 1.90 0.22
CA MET A 37 -8.84 2.76 1.10
C MET A 37 -9.63 3.97 1.60
N ARG A 38 -10.49 4.56 0.77
CA ARG A 38 -11.38 5.66 1.17
C ARG A 38 -12.43 5.18 2.16
N LEU A 39 -13.00 3.99 1.95
CA LEU A 39 -13.94 3.37 2.88
C LEU A 39 -13.26 3.09 4.23
N LEU A 40 -12.09 2.43 4.22
CA LEU A 40 -11.27 2.19 5.41
C LEU A 40 -10.91 3.50 6.13
N PHE A 41 -10.51 4.52 5.38
CA PHE A 41 -10.21 5.84 5.92
C PHE A 41 -11.45 6.50 6.52
N LEU A 42 -12.60 6.44 5.85
CA LEU A 42 -13.88 6.97 6.37
C LEU A 42 -14.29 6.24 7.65
N VAL A 43 -14.19 4.92 7.69
CA VAL A 43 -14.49 4.12 8.88
C VAL A 43 -13.54 4.46 10.03
N CYS A 44 -12.24 4.61 9.77
CA CYS A 44 -11.27 5.08 10.77
C CYS A 44 -11.57 6.51 11.24
N ALA A 45 -11.90 7.42 10.32
CA ALA A 45 -12.21 8.81 10.65
C ALA A 45 -13.50 8.90 11.48
N LEU A 46 -14.53 8.14 11.13
CA LEU A 46 -15.79 8.05 11.89
C LEU A 46 -15.57 7.43 13.27
N THR A 47 -14.77 6.38 13.39
CA THR A 47 -14.47 5.76 14.70
C THR A 47 -13.64 6.68 15.59
N LEU A 48 -12.63 7.38 15.04
CA LEU A 48 -11.89 8.41 15.78
C LEU A 48 -12.79 9.58 16.17
N PHE A 49 -13.61 10.09 15.24
CA PHE A 49 -14.54 11.17 15.52
C PHE A 49 -15.52 10.78 16.63
N ALA A 50 -16.09 9.57 16.56
CA ALA A 50 -16.93 9.02 17.62
C ALA A 50 -16.17 8.95 18.95
N GLN A 51 -14.91 8.52 18.96
CA GLN A 51 -14.08 8.49 20.17
C GLN A 51 -13.76 9.86 20.77
N PHE A 52 -13.79 10.95 20.00
CA PHE A 52 -13.55 12.30 20.54
C PHE A 52 -14.85 13.01 20.94
N VAL A 53 -15.91 12.82 20.16
CA VAL A 53 -17.21 13.47 20.41
C VAL A 53 -18.00 12.75 21.51
N TRP A 54 -17.95 11.41 21.54
CA TRP A 54 -18.70 10.61 22.49
C TRP A 54 -18.28 10.86 23.95
N PRO A 55 -16.99 10.93 24.32
CA PRO A 55 -16.57 11.27 25.68
C PRO A 55 -16.91 12.70 26.07
N GLY A 56 -16.95 13.65 25.11
CA GLY A 56 -17.43 15.00 25.39
C GLY A 56 -18.87 14.97 25.91
N PHE A 57 -19.73 14.18 25.25
CA PHE A 57 -21.11 13.96 25.67
C PHE A 57 -21.23 13.12 26.96
N ASN A 58 -20.40 12.09 27.13
CA ASN A 58 -20.44 11.17 28.28
C ASN A 58 -19.65 11.64 29.50
N SER A 59 -18.79 12.65 29.40
CA SER A 59 -18.03 13.20 30.54
C SER A 59 -18.93 13.83 31.61
N LEU A 60 -20.19 14.09 31.27
CA LEU A 60 -21.25 14.47 32.20
C LEU A 60 -21.75 13.30 33.07
N TRP A 61 -21.49 12.05 32.68
CA TRP A 61 -22.07 10.85 33.30
C TRP A 61 -21.05 9.76 33.69
N TYR A 62 -19.87 9.72 33.08
CA TYR A 62 -18.83 8.71 33.34
C TYR A 62 -17.56 9.29 33.97
N ASP A 63 -16.99 8.56 34.93
CA ASP A 63 -15.70 8.88 35.55
C ASP A 63 -14.56 8.95 34.52
N ARG A 64 -13.63 9.89 34.74
CA ARG A 64 -12.47 10.15 33.85
C ARG A 64 -11.62 8.90 33.57
N LEU A 65 -11.60 7.94 34.48
CA LEU A 65 -10.88 6.67 34.33
C LEU A 65 -11.48 5.77 33.25
N GLY A 66 -12.82 5.70 33.14
CA GLY A 66 -13.50 4.89 32.14
C GLY A 66 -13.20 5.35 30.71
N ASN A 67 -13.22 6.67 30.48
CA ASN A 67 -12.90 7.24 29.17
C ASN A 67 -11.45 6.99 28.76
N THR A 68 -10.51 7.06 29.70
CA THR A 68 -9.08 6.83 29.40
C THR A 68 -8.82 5.38 28.98
N LEU A 69 -9.40 4.41 29.70
CA LEU A 69 -9.29 3.00 29.35
C LEU A 69 -9.91 2.69 27.99
N LEU A 70 -11.05 3.30 27.66
CA LEU A 70 -11.71 3.15 26.36
C LEU A 70 -10.80 3.65 25.23
N LEU A 71 -10.22 4.85 25.37
CA LEU A 71 -9.31 5.41 24.36
C LEU A 71 -8.08 4.51 24.14
N CYS A 72 -7.50 3.97 25.22
CA CYS A 72 -6.38 3.03 25.12
C CYS A 72 -6.78 1.72 24.41
N ALA A 73 -7.94 1.15 24.73
CA ALA A 73 -8.44 -0.09 24.12
C ALA A 73 -8.68 0.06 22.61
N PHE A 74 -9.26 1.18 22.19
CA PHE A 74 -9.47 1.45 20.77
C PHE A 74 -8.18 1.78 20.02
N GLY A 75 -7.29 2.57 20.62
CA GLY A 75 -5.99 2.88 20.03
C GLY A 75 -5.17 1.62 19.77
N SER A 76 -5.13 0.70 20.73
CA SER A 76 -4.45 -0.59 20.61
C SER A 76 -5.08 -1.51 19.55
N LEU A 77 -6.41 -1.48 19.36
CA LEU A 77 -7.07 -2.24 18.29
C LEU A 77 -6.69 -1.75 16.89
N SER A 78 -6.35 -0.47 16.72
CA SER A 78 -6.05 0.13 15.41
C SER A 78 -4.59 -0.06 14.94
N LEU A 79 -3.66 -0.24 15.88
CA LEU A 79 -2.23 -0.47 15.62
C LEU A 79 -1.91 -1.65 14.66
N PRO A 80 -2.53 -2.85 14.77
CA PRO A 80 -2.21 -3.97 13.88
C PRO A 80 -2.69 -3.78 12.44
N PHE A 81 -3.65 -2.87 12.19
CA PHE A 81 -4.17 -2.65 10.83
C PHE A 81 -3.16 -1.95 9.92
N PHE A 82 -2.30 -1.09 10.47
CA PHE A 82 -1.28 -0.39 9.69
C PHE A 82 -0.27 -1.32 9.00
N PRO A 83 0.39 -2.27 9.69
CA PRO A 83 1.33 -3.19 9.04
C PRO A 83 0.63 -4.16 8.08
N ALA A 84 -0.58 -4.62 8.40
CA ALA A 84 -1.36 -5.48 7.50
C ALA A 84 -1.66 -4.77 6.17
N CYS A 85 -2.15 -3.53 6.24
CA CYS A 85 -2.44 -2.73 5.04
C CYS A 85 -1.16 -2.43 4.24
N ARG A 86 -0.04 -2.15 4.91
CA ARG A 86 1.27 -1.97 4.25
C ARG A 86 1.75 -3.24 3.54
N ARG A 87 1.55 -4.43 4.14
CA ARG A 87 1.92 -5.71 3.52
C ARG A 87 1.14 -5.96 2.25
N GLU A 88 -0.17 -5.72 2.28
CA GLU A 88 -1.05 -5.93 1.13
C GLU A 88 -0.68 -5.02 -0.04
N VAL A 89 -0.48 -3.72 0.25
CA VAL A 89 -0.06 -2.76 -0.77
C VAL A 89 1.29 -3.14 -1.37
N ARG A 90 2.25 -3.59 -0.56
CA ARG A 90 3.56 -4.06 -1.05
C ARG A 90 3.44 -5.31 -1.90
N ALA A 91 2.59 -6.26 -1.53
CA ALA A 91 2.37 -7.49 -2.29
C ALA A 91 1.80 -7.17 -3.68
N HIS A 92 0.79 -6.32 -3.76
CA HIS A 92 0.25 -5.87 -5.04
C HIS A 92 1.27 -5.11 -5.89
N LEU A 93 2.04 -4.20 -5.27
CA LEU A 93 3.06 -3.43 -5.98
C LEU A 93 4.15 -4.35 -6.56
N ARG A 94 4.55 -5.39 -5.80
CA ARG A 94 5.51 -6.40 -6.25
C ARG A 94 5.02 -7.15 -7.48
N LEU A 95 3.78 -7.63 -7.47
CA LEU A 95 3.20 -8.34 -8.61
C LEU A 95 3.13 -7.45 -9.86
N GLU A 96 2.72 -6.19 -9.70
CA GLU A 96 2.63 -5.24 -10.82
C GLU A 96 4.00 -4.92 -11.41
N LEU A 97 5.04 -4.78 -10.57
CA LEU A 97 6.41 -4.57 -11.03
C LEU A 97 6.97 -5.78 -11.77
N LEU A 98 6.70 -7.00 -11.28
CA LEU A 98 7.08 -8.24 -11.96
C LEU A 98 6.40 -8.37 -13.33
N GLN A 99 5.11 -8.02 -13.44
CA GLN A 99 4.40 -7.98 -14.74
C GLN A 99 5.01 -6.98 -15.72
N LEU A 100 5.56 -5.88 -15.22
CA LEU A 100 6.28 -4.89 -16.04
C LEU A 100 7.72 -5.33 -16.39
N ARG A 101 8.13 -6.53 -15.94
CA ARG A 101 9.51 -7.03 -15.96
C ARG A 101 10.48 -6.05 -15.30
N ARG A 102 10.18 -5.61 -14.09
CA ARG A 102 11.08 -4.77 -13.27
C ARG A 102 11.31 -5.39 -11.91
N CYS A 103 12.52 -5.25 -11.39
CA CYS A 103 12.85 -5.68 -10.04
C CYS A 103 12.02 -4.88 -9.02
N PRO A 104 11.32 -5.53 -8.07
CA PRO A 104 10.52 -4.82 -7.09
C PRO A 104 11.31 -4.08 -6.01
N ASP A 105 12.63 -4.33 -5.91
CA ASP A 105 13.49 -3.77 -4.86
C ASP A 105 14.33 -2.59 -5.38
N CYS A 106 15.03 -2.80 -6.50
CA CYS A 106 15.89 -1.77 -7.11
C CYS A 106 15.32 -1.14 -8.40
N PHE A 107 14.17 -1.60 -8.90
CA PHE A 107 13.52 -1.10 -10.13
C PHE A 107 14.30 -1.33 -11.43
N TYR A 108 15.36 -2.15 -11.40
CA TYR A 108 16.11 -2.54 -12.58
C TYR A 108 15.20 -3.20 -13.64
N ASP A 109 15.45 -2.90 -14.92
CA ASP A 109 14.67 -3.44 -16.04
C ASP A 109 15.13 -4.88 -16.35
N LEU A 110 14.24 -5.84 -16.13
CA LEU A 110 14.50 -7.27 -16.30
C LEU A 110 14.12 -7.76 -17.71
N ARG A 111 13.69 -6.89 -18.61
CA ARG A 111 13.30 -7.30 -19.98
C ARG A 111 14.46 -7.95 -20.74
N ALA A 112 15.69 -7.49 -20.50
CA ALA A 112 16.90 -7.99 -21.14
C ALA A 112 17.60 -9.10 -20.34
N THR A 113 17.02 -9.57 -19.23
CA THR A 113 17.70 -10.44 -18.28
C THR A 113 16.81 -11.64 -17.93
N GLU A 114 17.17 -12.83 -18.42
CA GLU A 114 16.45 -14.09 -18.15
C GLU A 114 16.92 -14.76 -16.84
N LEU A 115 17.62 -14.04 -15.98
CA LEU A 115 18.25 -14.60 -14.79
C LEU A 115 17.23 -14.78 -13.65
N PRO A 116 17.38 -15.85 -12.83
CA PRO A 116 16.54 -16.07 -11.64
C PRO A 116 16.82 -15.05 -10.52
N ARG A 117 17.78 -14.14 -10.70
CA ARG A 117 18.16 -13.10 -9.75
C ARG A 117 18.37 -11.78 -10.47
N CYS A 118 18.04 -10.68 -9.79
CA CYS A 118 18.33 -9.35 -10.29
C CYS A 118 19.85 -9.08 -10.29
N PRO A 119 20.46 -8.60 -11.39
CA PRO A 119 21.91 -8.38 -11.48
C PRO A 119 22.40 -7.24 -10.60
N GLU A 120 21.55 -6.25 -10.28
CA GLU A 120 21.92 -5.09 -9.46
C GLU A 120 21.85 -5.39 -7.96
N CYS A 121 20.73 -5.94 -7.48
CA CYS A 121 20.48 -6.11 -6.04
C CYS A 121 20.54 -7.57 -5.56
N GLY A 122 20.66 -8.54 -6.48
CA GLY A 122 20.70 -9.96 -6.13
C GLY A 122 19.36 -10.58 -5.69
N LEU A 123 18.25 -9.82 -5.71
CA LEU A 123 16.93 -10.32 -5.34
C LEU A 123 16.53 -11.52 -6.20
N ALA A 124 16.11 -12.61 -5.57
CA ALA A 124 15.58 -13.79 -6.25
C ALA A 124 14.20 -13.49 -6.88
N LEU A 125 14.08 -13.75 -8.18
CA LEU A 125 12.89 -13.57 -8.99
C LEU A 125 12.17 -14.92 -9.14
N SER A 126 11.75 -15.50 -8.02
CA SER A 126 11.00 -16.75 -8.00
C SER A 126 9.54 -16.46 -8.43
N GLY A 127 9.17 -16.77 -9.67
CA GLY A 127 7.75 -16.75 -10.08
C GLY A 127 7.45 -16.21 -11.47
N VAL A 128 8.44 -15.85 -12.30
CA VAL A 128 8.21 -15.54 -13.72
C VAL A 128 8.75 -16.70 -14.55
N THR A 129 7.88 -17.65 -14.86
CA THR A 129 8.18 -18.69 -15.84
C THR A 129 8.30 -18.05 -17.23
N PRO A 130 9.37 -18.30 -17.99
CA PRO A 130 9.59 -17.63 -19.28
C PRO A 130 8.49 -17.92 -20.33
N GLY A 131 7.65 -18.94 -20.12
CA GLY A 131 6.59 -19.35 -21.04
C GLY A 131 5.32 -18.47 -21.10
N ASP A 132 5.11 -17.54 -20.16
CA ASP A 132 3.84 -16.78 -20.10
C ASP A 132 3.82 -15.51 -20.97
N ALA A 133 4.93 -15.18 -21.65
CA ALA A 133 5.07 -13.94 -22.40
C ALA A 133 4.80 -14.06 -23.91
N GLU A 134 4.68 -15.27 -24.45
CA GLU A 134 4.59 -15.49 -25.91
C GLU A 134 3.14 -15.57 -26.44
N THR A 135 2.14 -15.41 -25.57
CA THR A 135 0.71 -15.55 -25.94
C THR A 135 -0.13 -14.26 -25.80
N ARG A 136 0.47 -13.07 -25.72
CA ARG A 136 -0.28 -11.79 -25.60
C ARG A 136 0.17 -10.68 -26.53
#